data_AF-A0A852UZU9-F1
#
_entry.id   AF-A0A852UZU9-F1
#
_cell.length_a   1.000
_cell.length_b   1.000
_cell.length_c   1.000
_cell.angle_alpha   90.00
_cell.angle_beta   90.00
_cell.angle_gamma   90.00
#
_symmetry.space_group_name_H-M   'P 1'
#
loop_
_entity.id
_entity.type
_entity.pdbx_description
1 polymer ?
#
loop_
_entity_poly.entity_id
_entity_poly.type
_entity_poly.pdbx_seq_one_letter_code
_entity_poly.pdbx_strand_id
1 'polypeptide(L)'
;MNGPLKRVAIACLLMFGLLMFNVNYLQAVKADKLSSDSRNKRNFLARYEVERGRITAGDKVLAESVDTGVNKDFRFERRYPGGKVYAPITGFFAPESERDMERAENGLLSGSSADLMLRRGIDLFSGKKTKGANVDLTIDPEAQQAAYEALSASGKKGALVAIEPKTGAIRAMVSVPSYDPNPLAVPNKDKVNKAYNKLDKDEDKPLLNRAIERTYPPGSTFKVVTLAALLEKDDSLGPESQVDAPQVLDLPNTTHDLPNYAGESCGTGRATLSFALELSCNTPFAKMGMDLGYDTLKDQAEKFGIGGEPLSIPLPVAGSGIGRKEDDAALAMTSIGQRNNQMTPLQMAMVAAGIANNGVVMKPYLVNKIADAEGGEIDSADPTELSEAVSEDTARKLREMMVNVVEKGTAGAAKIPGVSVGGKTGTAENAPGKPPHAWFISFAPAEDPKIAVALIVESGSAGGEATGGHTAAPIAKSVMEAVLRR
;
A
#
# COMPACT_ATOMS: atom_id res chain seq x y z
N MET A 1 3.41 -39.58 -70.20
CA MET A 1 2.84 -39.23 -68.87
C MET A 1 1.33 -39.04 -69.03
N ASN A 2 0.51 -39.78 -68.30
CA ASN A 2 -0.94 -39.82 -68.50
C ASN A 2 -1.56 -38.45 -68.11
N GLY A 3 -2.02 -37.68 -69.11
CA GLY A 3 -2.50 -36.30 -68.94
C GLY A 3 -3.59 -36.11 -67.87
N PRO A 4 -4.56 -37.03 -67.74
CA PRO A 4 -5.52 -37.05 -66.64
C PRO A 4 -4.87 -37.18 -65.26
N LEU A 5 -3.90 -38.09 -65.08
CA LEU A 5 -3.17 -38.25 -63.81
C LEU A 5 -2.39 -36.99 -63.43
N LYS A 6 -1.79 -36.29 -64.40
CA LYS A 6 -1.07 -35.03 -64.15
C LYS A 6 -2.03 -33.93 -63.66
N ARG A 7 -3.23 -33.82 -64.25
CA ARG A 7 -4.25 -32.84 -63.83
C ARG A 7 -4.77 -33.15 -62.43
N VAL A 8 -5.01 -34.42 -62.12
CA VAL A 8 -5.41 -34.86 -60.77
C VAL A 8 -4.31 -34.56 -59.76
N ALA A 9 -3.04 -34.87 -60.07
CA ALA A 9 -1.91 -34.58 -59.18
C ALA A 9 -1.75 -33.08 -58.91
N ILE A 10 -1.89 -32.23 -59.95
CA ILE A 10 -1.86 -30.76 -59.80
C ILE A 10 -3.03 -30.27 -58.96
N ALA A 11 -4.24 -30.79 -59.17
CA ALA A 11 -5.40 -30.43 -58.37
C ALA A 11 -5.21 -30.82 -56.89
N CYS A 12 -4.68 -32.01 -56.60
CA CYS A 12 -4.35 -32.43 -55.25
C CYS A 12 -3.28 -31.55 -54.60
N LEU A 13 -2.21 -31.21 -55.31
CA LEU A 13 -1.16 -30.30 -54.83
C LEU A 13 -1.70 -28.91 -54.51
N LEU A 14 -2.60 -28.38 -55.35
CA LEU A 14 -3.28 -27.11 -55.09
C LEU A 14 -4.15 -27.18 -53.82
N MET A 15 -4.91 -28.27 -53.64
CA MET A 15 -5.71 -28.46 -52.42
C MET A 15 -4.85 -28.54 -51.16
N PHE A 16 -3.73 -29.26 -51.20
CA PHE A 16 -2.77 -29.31 -50.09
C PHE A 16 -2.14 -27.94 -49.82
N GLY A 17 -1.77 -27.20 -50.86
CA GLY A 17 -1.27 -25.83 -50.72
C GLY A 17 -2.28 -24.90 -50.04
N LEU A 18 -3.54 -24.98 -50.45
CA LEU A 18 -4.63 -24.21 -49.83
C LEU A 18 -4.89 -24.61 -48.37
N LEU A 19 -4.82 -25.90 -48.04
CA LEU A 19 -4.94 -26.39 -46.67
C LEU A 19 -3.77 -25.89 -45.79
N MET A 20 -2.53 -25.99 -46.26
CA MET A 20 -1.37 -25.48 -45.54
C MET A 20 -1.45 -23.97 -45.32
N PHE A 21 -1.88 -23.22 -46.34
CA PHE A 21 -2.09 -21.77 -46.21
C PHE A 21 -3.16 -21.46 -45.16
N ASN A 22 -4.28 -22.20 -45.17
CA ASN A 22 -5.36 -22.02 -44.19
C ASN A 22 -4.88 -22.32 -42.76
N VAL A 23 -4.14 -23.42 -42.55
CA VAL A 23 -3.58 -23.76 -41.22
C VAL A 23 -2.65 -22.66 -40.72
N ASN A 24 -1.73 -22.17 -41.56
CA ASN A 24 -0.82 -21.09 -41.17
C ASN A 24 -1.57 -19.78 -40.91
N TYR A 25 -2.59 -19.46 -41.69
CA TYR A 25 -3.44 -18.29 -41.46
C TYR A 25 -4.17 -18.39 -40.11
N LEU A 26 -4.69 -19.56 -39.77
CA LEU A 26 -5.34 -19.81 -38.48
C LEU A 26 -4.34 -19.71 -37.30
N GLN A 27 -3.14 -20.27 -37.45
CA GLN A 27 -2.13 -20.36 -36.38
C GLN A 27 -1.29 -19.09 -36.17
N ALA A 28 -1.06 -18.29 -37.22
CA ALA A 28 -0.21 -17.12 -37.14
C ALA A 28 -0.99 -15.80 -37.16
N VAL A 29 -2.09 -15.73 -37.92
CA VAL A 29 -2.84 -14.47 -38.11
C VAL A 29 -4.09 -14.41 -37.23
N LYS A 30 -4.82 -15.52 -37.09
CA LYS A 30 -6.04 -15.58 -36.27
C LYS A 30 -5.83 -16.14 -34.86
N ALA A 31 -4.62 -16.58 -34.50
CA ALA A 31 -4.39 -17.24 -33.22
C ALA A 31 -4.78 -16.38 -32.02
N ASP A 32 -4.33 -15.12 -31.97
CA ASP A 32 -4.68 -14.23 -30.86
C ASP A 32 -6.19 -14.00 -30.76
N LYS A 33 -6.84 -13.73 -31.89
CA LYS A 33 -8.30 -13.52 -31.94
C LYS A 33 -9.10 -14.75 -31.53
N LEU A 34 -8.65 -15.95 -31.89
CA LEU A 34 -9.29 -17.22 -31.49
C LEU A 34 -9.00 -17.56 -30.02
N SER A 35 -7.79 -17.23 -29.55
CA SER A 35 -7.38 -17.41 -28.15
C SER A 35 -8.19 -16.51 -27.23
N SER A 36 -8.38 -15.24 -27.60
CA SER A 36 -9.10 -14.22 -26.83
C SER A 36 -10.61 -14.18 -27.07
N ASP A 37 -11.17 -15.05 -27.92
CA ASP A 37 -12.62 -15.12 -28.16
C ASP A 37 -13.34 -15.57 -26.89
N SER A 38 -14.42 -14.89 -26.49
CA SER A 38 -15.16 -15.18 -25.26
C SER A 38 -15.80 -16.58 -25.24
N ARG A 39 -15.95 -17.21 -26.41
CA ARG A 39 -16.42 -18.60 -26.56
C ARG A 39 -15.30 -19.64 -26.40
N ASN A 40 -14.03 -19.22 -26.40
CA ASN A 40 -12.91 -20.11 -26.17
C ASN A 40 -12.86 -20.55 -24.71
N LYS A 41 -13.48 -21.71 -24.43
CA LYS A 41 -13.50 -22.30 -23.09
C LYS A 41 -12.16 -22.90 -22.68
N ARG A 42 -11.20 -23.14 -23.59
CA ARG A 42 -9.95 -23.83 -23.26
C ARG A 42 -9.11 -23.05 -22.26
N ASN A 43 -8.94 -21.75 -22.49
CA ASN A 43 -8.19 -20.89 -21.57
C ASN A 43 -8.87 -20.78 -20.20
N PHE A 44 -10.20 -20.78 -20.20
CA PHE A 44 -11.00 -20.81 -18.98
C PHE A 44 -10.83 -22.14 -18.22
N LEU A 45 -10.94 -23.30 -18.88
CA LEU A 45 -10.82 -24.61 -18.24
C LEU A 45 -9.38 -24.90 -17.78
N ALA A 46 -8.38 -24.60 -18.61
CA ALA A 46 -6.97 -24.83 -18.30
C ALA A 46 -6.51 -24.14 -16.99
N ARG A 47 -7.13 -23.00 -16.66
CA ARG A 47 -6.86 -22.27 -15.41
C ARG A 47 -7.30 -23.02 -14.15
N TYR A 48 -8.29 -23.91 -14.24
CA TYR A 48 -8.80 -24.72 -13.11
C TYR A 48 -8.28 -26.17 -13.13
N GLU A 49 -7.48 -26.54 -14.14
CA GLU A 49 -6.75 -27.82 -14.19
C GLU A 49 -5.44 -27.79 -13.39
N VAL A 50 -4.86 -26.61 -13.21
CA VAL A 50 -3.59 -26.38 -12.49
C VAL A 50 -3.87 -26.18 -11.00
N GLU A 51 -3.11 -26.89 -10.17
CA GLU A 51 -3.06 -26.62 -8.74
C GLU A 51 -2.28 -25.33 -8.52
N ARG A 52 -3.00 -24.21 -8.50
CA ARG A 52 -2.43 -22.88 -8.31
C ARG A 52 -1.75 -22.79 -6.95
N GLY A 53 -0.54 -22.25 -6.91
CA GLY A 53 0.26 -22.19 -5.69
C GLY A 53 -0.41 -21.38 -4.58
N ARG A 54 -0.01 -21.61 -3.34
CA ARG A 54 -0.59 -20.94 -2.16
C ARG A 54 -0.02 -19.54 -2.02
N ILE A 55 -0.82 -18.64 -1.46
CA ILE A 55 -0.34 -17.38 -0.89
C ILE A 55 -0.37 -17.56 0.63
N THR A 56 0.76 -17.36 1.30
CA THR A 56 0.94 -17.56 2.74
C THR A 56 1.49 -16.31 3.43
N ALA A 57 1.38 -16.30 4.75
CA ALA A 57 2.03 -15.35 5.64
C ALA A 57 2.56 -16.15 6.83
N GLY A 58 3.82 -16.62 6.73
CA GLY A 58 4.34 -17.65 7.61
C GLY A 58 3.51 -18.93 7.51
N ASP A 59 3.05 -19.47 8.64
CA ASP A 59 2.24 -20.69 8.68
C ASP A 59 0.77 -20.47 8.29
N LYS A 60 0.34 -19.22 8.06
CA LYS A 60 -1.05 -18.90 7.72
C LYS A 60 -1.26 -18.97 6.20
N VAL A 61 -2.20 -19.80 5.78
CA VAL A 61 -2.68 -19.83 4.38
C VAL A 61 -3.70 -18.72 4.14
N LEU A 62 -3.41 -17.85 3.17
CA LEU A 62 -4.24 -16.71 2.79
C LEU A 62 -5.07 -16.99 1.53
N ALA A 63 -4.49 -17.72 0.57
CA ALA A 63 -5.17 -18.23 -0.61
C ALA A 63 -4.63 -19.62 -0.98
N GLU A 64 -5.52 -20.52 -1.37
CA GLU A 64 -5.18 -21.89 -1.76
C GLU A 64 -6.12 -22.45 -2.82
N SER A 65 -5.65 -23.47 -3.53
CA SER A 65 -6.47 -24.24 -4.47
C SER A 65 -6.91 -25.56 -3.84
N VAL A 66 -8.21 -25.80 -3.83
CA VAL A 66 -8.81 -27.03 -3.27
C VAL A 66 -9.29 -27.92 -4.41
N ASP A 67 -8.84 -29.19 -4.41
CA ASP A 67 -9.35 -30.20 -5.33
C ASP A 67 -10.80 -30.55 -4.96
N THR A 68 -11.74 -30.24 -5.84
CA THR A 68 -13.16 -30.50 -5.61
C THR A 68 -13.56 -31.92 -5.96
N GLY A 69 -12.76 -32.63 -6.78
CA GLY A 69 -13.09 -33.97 -7.27
C GLY A 69 -14.35 -34.07 -8.13
N VAL A 70 -15.06 -32.95 -8.40
CA VAL A 70 -16.38 -32.96 -9.05
C VAL A 70 -16.28 -33.08 -10.57
N ASN A 71 -15.30 -32.42 -11.20
CA ASN A 71 -15.12 -32.45 -12.65
C ASN A 71 -13.64 -32.32 -13.01
N LYS A 72 -13.16 -33.07 -14.02
CA LYS A 72 -11.80 -32.93 -14.57
C LYS A 72 -11.54 -31.52 -15.11
N ASP A 73 -12.57 -30.87 -15.64
CA ASP A 73 -12.49 -29.53 -16.24
C ASP A 73 -12.47 -28.39 -15.19
N PHE A 74 -12.88 -28.66 -13.94
CA PHE A 74 -12.91 -27.71 -12.82
C PHE A 74 -12.34 -28.35 -11.56
N ARG A 75 -11.16 -28.94 -11.69
CA ARG A 75 -10.59 -29.75 -10.64
C ARG A 75 -10.30 -28.90 -9.39
N PHE A 76 -9.68 -27.74 -9.56
CA PHE A 76 -9.24 -26.90 -8.45
C PHE A 76 -10.07 -25.63 -8.33
N GLU A 77 -10.71 -25.41 -7.19
CA GLU A 77 -11.35 -24.14 -6.86
C GLU A 77 -10.46 -23.29 -5.95
N ARG A 78 -10.40 -21.98 -6.20
CA ARG A 78 -9.61 -21.06 -5.38
C ARG A 78 -10.38 -20.65 -4.13
N ARG A 79 -9.76 -20.74 -2.96
CA ARG A 79 -10.32 -20.37 -1.66
C ARG A 79 -9.45 -19.36 -0.94
N TYR A 80 -10.10 -18.51 -0.14
CA TYR A 80 -9.47 -17.48 0.67
C TYR A 80 -9.95 -17.62 2.12
N PRO A 81 -9.26 -18.43 2.95
CA PRO A 81 -9.68 -18.70 4.33
C PRO A 81 -9.80 -17.43 5.19
N GLY A 82 -8.93 -16.45 4.96
CA GLY A 82 -8.93 -15.17 5.67
C GLY A 82 -9.94 -14.14 5.15
N GLY A 83 -10.60 -14.41 4.02
CA GLY A 83 -11.66 -13.58 3.45
C GLY A 83 -11.34 -12.08 3.42
N LYS A 84 -12.20 -11.28 4.05
CA LYS A 84 -12.13 -9.81 4.07
C LYS A 84 -10.84 -9.24 4.66
N VAL A 85 -10.22 -9.95 5.60
CA VAL A 85 -9.04 -9.47 6.34
C VAL A 85 -7.84 -9.28 5.42
N TYR A 86 -7.71 -10.16 4.42
CA TYR A 86 -6.56 -10.21 3.52
C TYR A 86 -6.90 -9.82 2.08
N ALA A 87 -8.17 -9.60 1.75
CA ALA A 87 -8.60 -9.27 0.39
C ALA A 87 -7.87 -8.07 -0.25
N PRO A 88 -7.52 -6.98 0.47
CA PRO A 88 -6.73 -5.88 -0.12
C PRO A 88 -5.30 -6.29 -0.54
N ILE A 89 -4.80 -7.41 -0.02
CA ILE A 89 -3.49 -7.98 -0.33
C ILE A 89 -3.65 -9.09 -1.36
N THR A 90 -4.44 -10.13 -1.06
CA THR A 90 -4.60 -11.29 -1.94
C THR A 90 -5.29 -10.91 -3.25
N GLY A 91 -6.23 -9.98 -3.20
CA GLY A 91 -7.14 -9.72 -4.30
C GLY A 91 -8.06 -10.92 -4.53
N PHE A 92 -8.27 -11.27 -5.79
CA PHE A 92 -9.02 -12.46 -6.18
C PHE A 92 -8.52 -13.03 -7.50
N PHE A 93 -8.84 -14.30 -7.74
CA PHE A 93 -8.63 -15.04 -8.97
C PHE A 93 -9.98 -15.51 -9.46
N ALA A 94 -10.35 -15.09 -10.66
CA ALA A 94 -11.64 -15.31 -11.29
C ALA A 94 -11.46 -15.92 -12.69
N PRO A 95 -12.53 -16.48 -13.30
CA PRO A 95 -12.52 -17.07 -14.64
C PRO A 95 -11.78 -16.26 -15.72
N GLU A 96 -11.93 -14.93 -15.68
CA GLU A 96 -11.46 -14.01 -16.73
C GLU A 96 -10.66 -12.83 -16.15
N SER A 97 -10.32 -12.85 -14.85
CA SER A 97 -9.59 -11.75 -14.23
C SER A 97 -8.85 -12.16 -12.96
N GLU A 98 -7.88 -11.34 -12.59
CA GLU A 98 -7.13 -11.44 -11.36
C GLU A 98 -6.93 -10.03 -10.79
N ARG A 99 -6.77 -9.94 -9.47
CA ARG A 99 -6.48 -8.70 -8.76
C ARG A 99 -5.36 -8.87 -7.74
N ASP A 100 -4.66 -7.78 -7.46
CA ASP A 100 -3.63 -7.66 -6.41
C ASP A 100 -2.58 -8.79 -6.48
N MET A 101 -2.26 -9.49 -5.39
CA MET A 101 -1.21 -10.52 -5.43
C MET A 101 -1.55 -11.69 -6.38
N GLU A 102 -2.83 -12.04 -6.54
CA GLU A 102 -3.24 -13.03 -7.54
C GLU A 102 -2.89 -12.60 -8.97
N ARG A 103 -2.89 -11.29 -9.25
CA ARG A 103 -2.48 -10.75 -10.55
C ARG A 103 -0.97 -10.57 -10.64
N ALA A 104 -0.37 -9.95 -9.64
CA ALA A 104 1.06 -9.63 -9.62
C ALA A 104 1.90 -10.90 -9.78
N GLU A 105 1.53 -11.97 -9.07
CA GLU A 105 2.28 -13.23 -9.05
C GLU A 105 1.64 -14.31 -9.92
N ASN A 106 0.78 -13.94 -10.88
CA ASN A 106 0.02 -14.91 -11.67
C ASN A 106 0.93 -15.92 -12.38
N GLY A 107 2.08 -15.48 -12.90
CA GLY A 107 3.07 -16.34 -13.55
C GLY A 107 3.60 -17.43 -12.62
N LEU A 108 3.97 -17.07 -11.39
CA LEU A 108 4.47 -18.01 -10.37
C LEU A 108 3.35 -18.92 -9.87
N LEU A 109 2.22 -18.33 -9.49
CA LEU A 109 1.07 -19.04 -8.94
C LEU A 109 0.46 -20.04 -9.93
N SER A 110 0.50 -19.77 -11.24
CA SER A 110 0.04 -20.69 -12.28
C SER A 110 1.11 -21.69 -12.76
N GLY A 111 2.36 -21.54 -12.32
CA GLY A 111 3.48 -22.34 -12.82
C GLY A 111 3.93 -21.96 -14.24
N SER A 112 3.46 -20.84 -14.78
CA SER A 112 3.77 -20.41 -16.15
C SER A 112 5.00 -19.51 -16.28
N SER A 113 5.56 -19.03 -15.15
CA SER A 113 6.75 -18.15 -15.13
C SER A 113 7.96 -18.77 -15.82
N ALA A 114 8.75 -17.92 -16.50
CA ALA A 114 10.03 -18.29 -17.08
C ALA A 114 11.01 -18.83 -16.03
N ASP A 115 10.94 -18.35 -14.79
CA ASP A 115 11.77 -18.80 -13.67
C ASP A 115 11.51 -20.28 -13.31
N LEU A 116 10.34 -20.79 -13.71
CA LEU A 116 9.92 -22.18 -13.52
C LEU A 116 10.14 -23.04 -14.78
N MET A 117 10.79 -22.51 -15.83
CA MET A 117 10.94 -23.19 -17.14
C MET A 117 11.79 -24.47 -17.06
N LEU A 118 12.89 -24.44 -16.31
CA LEU A 118 13.73 -25.62 -16.08
C LEU A 118 12.96 -26.75 -15.38
N ARG A 119 12.13 -26.41 -14.37
CA ARG A 119 11.27 -27.37 -13.66
C ARG A 119 10.16 -27.92 -14.54
N ARG A 120 9.50 -27.07 -15.34
CA ARG A 120 8.51 -27.54 -16.34
C ARG A 120 9.10 -28.57 -17.30
N GLY A 121 10.36 -28.41 -17.71
CA GLY A 121 11.07 -29.40 -18.51
C GLY A 121 11.21 -30.76 -17.81
N ILE A 122 11.56 -30.75 -16.51
CA ILE A 122 11.69 -31.95 -15.67
C ILE A 122 10.32 -32.61 -15.43
N ASP A 123 9.30 -31.83 -15.11
CA ASP A 123 7.93 -32.33 -14.87
C ASP A 123 7.32 -32.95 -16.11
N LEU A 124 7.55 -32.35 -17.29
CA LEU A 124 7.12 -32.88 -18.58
C LEU A 124 7.81 -34.23 -18.89
N PHE A 125 9.11 -34.35 -18.59
CA PHE A 125 9.85 -35.61 -18.76
C PHE A 125 9.47 -36.68 -17.74
N SER A 126 9.10 -36.29 -16.52
CA SER A 126 8.72 -37.21 -15.44
C SER A 126 7.22 -37.53 -15.40
N GLY A 127 6.41 -36.89 -16.25
CA GLY A 127 4.96 -37.07 -16.30
C GLY A 127 4.21 -36.48 -15.10
N LYS A 128 4.86 -35.62 -14.29
CA LYS A 128 4.22 -34.93 -13.16
C LYS A 128 3.33 -33.80 -13.67
N LYS A 129 2.18 -33.60 -13.02
CA LYS A 129 1.29 -32.46 -13.34
C LYS A 129 1.92 -31.17 -12.83
N THR A 130 2.00 -30.16 -13.68
CA THR A 130 2.53 -28.83 -13.34
C THR A 130 1.74 -28.21 -12.20
N LYS A 131 2.44 -27.79 -11.14
CA LYS A 131 1.88 -27.04 -10.01
C LYS A 131 2.44 -25.62 -9.97
N GLY A 132 1.68 -24.70 -9.38
CA GLY A 132 2.15 -23.35 -9.12
C GLY A 132 3.18 -23.27 -7.99
N ALA A 133 4.04 -22.26 -8.05
CA ALA A 133 4.91 -21.88 -6.94
C ALA A 133 4.09 -21.19 -5.83
N ASN A 134 4.49 -21.39 -4.59
CA ASN A 134 3.93 -20.74 -3.41
C ASN A 134 4.60 -19.37 -3.21
N VAL A 135 3.80 -18.38 -2.82
CA VAL A 135 4.22 -17.00 -2.51
C VAL A 135 4.01 -16.76 -1.02
N ASP A 136 5.09 -16.61 -0.26
CA ASP A 136 5.04 -16.24 1.14
C ASP A 136 5.21 -14.73 1.29
N LEU A 137 4.33 -14.12 2.07
CA LEU A 137 4.28 -12.68 2.30
C LEU A 137 4.91 -12.29 3.63
N THR A 138 5.39 -11.05 3.71
CA THR A 138 5.95 -10.44 4.93
C THR A 138 4.92 -10.17 6.03
N ILE A 139 3.63 -10.31 5.70
CA ILE A 139 2.50 -10.00 6.56
C ILE A 139 2.59 -10.81 7.84
N ASP A 140 2.34 -10.13 8.94
CA ASP A 140 2.14 -10.71 10.24
C ASP A 140 0.63 -10.99 10.43
N PRO A 141 0.19 -12.25 10.54
CA PRO A 141 -1.22 -12.58 10.67
C PRO A 141 -1.91 -11.97 11.90
N GLU A 142 -1.21 -11.84 13.03
CA GLU A 142 -1.81 -11.26 14.24
C GLU A 142 -1.89 -9.74 14.14
N ALA A 143 -0.86 -9.09 13.60
CA ALA A 143 -0.89 -7.64 13.38
C ALA A 143 -1.97 -7.27 12.35
N GLN A 144 -2.08 -8.02 11.25
CA GLN A 144 -3.11 -7.83 10.23
C GLN A 144 -4.51 -8.01 10.81
N GLN A 145 -4.73 -9.06 11.62
CA GLN A 145 -6.01 -9.32 12.25
C GLN A 145 -6.39 -8.21 13.24
N ALA A 146 -5.46 -7.84 14.14
CA ALA A 146 -5.68 -6.77 15.11
C ALA A 146 -5.99 -5.43 14.43
N ALA A 147 -5.25 -5.09 13.35
CA ALA A 147 -5.50 -3.88 12.56
C ALA A 147 -6.88 -3.88 11.91
N TYR A 148 -7.25 -4.99 11.27
CA TYR A 148 -8.54 -5.13 10.61
C TYR A 148 -9.71 -5.06 11.59
N GLU A 149 -9.62 -5.76 12.72
CA GLU A 149 -10.64 -5.76 13.77
C GLU A 149 -10.81 -4.39 14.39
N ALA A 150 -9.70 -3.76 14.81
CA ALA A 150 -9.75 -2.44 15.44
C ALA A 150 -10.36 -1.37 14.51
N LEU A 151 -9.96 -1.36 13.24
CA LEU A 151 -10.50 -0.41 12.26
C LEU A 151 -11.96 -0.74 11.90
N SER A 152 -12.30 -2.02 11.70
CA SER A 152 -13.67 -2.43 11.36
C SER A 152 -14.65 -2.18 12.50
N ALA A 153 -14.26 -2.48 13.75
CA ALA A 153 -15.08 -2.28 14.94
C ALA A 153 -15.38 -0.80 15.22
N SER A 154 -14.52 0.11 14.73
CA SER A 154 -14.79 1.54 14.81
C SER A 154 -15.99 1.98 13.98
N GLY A 155 -16.44 1.15 13.02
CA GLY A 155 -17.48 1.52 12.04
C GLY A 155 -17.00 2.52 10.99
N LYS A 156 -15.69 2.79 10.94
CA LYS A 156 -15.09 3.84 10.12
C LYS A 156 -14.44 3.31 8.85
N LYS A 157 -14.45 4.14 7.80
CA LYS A 157 -13.76 3.87 6.54
C LYS A 157 -12.31 4.34 6.67
N GLY A 158 -11.35 3.58 6.18
CA GLY A 158 -9.94 3.95 6.36
C GLY A 158 -8.97 2.89 5.87
N ALA A 159 -7.69 3.11 6.16
CA ALA A 159 -6.63 2.17 5.89
C ALA A 159 -5.48 2.30 6.88
N LEU A 160 -4.81 1.19 7.14
CA LEU A 160 -3.63 1.11 7.99
C LEU A 160 -2.52 0.37 7.26
N VAL A 161 -1.29 0.89 7.34
CA VAL A 161 -0.08 0.20 6.93
C VAL A 161 0.87 0.13 8.10
N ALA A 162 1.45 -1.03 8.34
CA ALA A 162 2.49 -1.26 9.34
C ALA A 162 3.74 -1.84 8.65
N ILE A 163 4.90 -1.22 8.87
CA ILE A 163 6.18 -1.54 8.24
C ILE A 163 7.21 -1.81 9.34
N GLU A 164 8.02 -2.84 9.17
CA GLU A 164 9.22 -3.04 9.98
C GLU A 164 10.32 -2.05 9.55
N PRO A 165 10.75 -1.11 10.41
CA PRO A 165 11.61 0.00 9.97
C PRO A 165 12.95 -0.45 9.39
N LYS A 166 13.56 -1.49 9.96
CA LYS A 166 14.92 -1.95 9.61
C LYS A 166 15.02 -2.67 8.27
N THR A 167 13.90 -3.17 7.73
CA THR A 167 13.89 -3.99 6.51
C THR A 167 12.97 -3.42 5.45
N GLY A 168 11.93 -2.68 5.81
CA GLY A 168 10.85 -2.31 4.90
C GLY A 168 9.78 -3.39 4.74
N ALA A 169 9.85 -4.49 5.49
CA ALA A 169 8.85 -5.54 5.42
C ALA A 169 7.46 -5.00 5.82
N ILE A 170 6.47 -5.13 4.94
CA ILE A 170 5.09 -4.75 5.27
C ILE A 170 4.50 -5.83 6.15
N ARG A 171 4.26 -5.51 7.43
CA ARG A 171 3.71 -6.42 8.43
C ARG A 171 2.18 -6.41 8.47
N ALA A 172 1.55 -5.28 8.12
CA ALA A 172 0.11 -5.21 7.93
C ALA A 172 -0.25 -4.19 6.85
N MET A 173 -1.27 -4.50 6.05
CA MET A 173 -1.86 -3.60 5.06
C MET A 173 -3.37 -3.83 4.99
N VAL A 174 -4.13 -2.93 5.61
CA VAL A 174 -5.57 -3.04 5.81
C VAL A 174 -6.29 -1.91 5.09
N SER A 175 -7.42 -2.23 4.45
CA SER A 175 -8.39 -1.29 3.90
C SER A 175 -9.78 -1.66 4.42
N VAL A 176 -10.53 -0.68 4.93
CA VAL A 176 -11.89 -0.87 5.45
C VAL A 176 -12.82 0.17 4.81
N PRO A 177 -14.01 -0.24 4.31
CA PRO A 177 -14.50 -1.61 4.22
C PRO A 177 -13.76 -2.43 3.17
N SER A 178 -13.76 -3.74 3.39
CA SER A 178 -13.19 -4.77 2.50
C SER A 178 -14.29 -5.71 1.99
N TYR A 179 -13.95 -6.68 1.15
CA TYR A 179 -14.87 -7.64 0.55
C TYR A 179 -14.41 -9.09 0.75
N ASP A 180 -15.34 -10.03 0.67
CA ASP A 180 -15.00 -11.45 0.63
C ASP A 180 -14.67 -11.84 -0.83
N PRO A 181 -13.46 -12.33 -1.15
CA PRO A 181 -13.08 -12.73 -2.50
C PRO A 181 -13.67 -14.09 -2.91
N ASN A 182 -14.14 -14.92 -1.98
CA ASN A 182 -14.63 -16.28 -2.31
C ASN A 182 -15.79 -16.28 -3.34
N PRO A 183 -16.79 -15.37 -3.28
CA PRO A 183 -17.81 -15.25 -4.33
C PRO A 183 -17.29 -14.87 -5.73
N LEU A 184 -16.09 -14.27 -5.83
CA LEU A 184 -15.43 -13.92 -7.09
C LEU A 184 -14.56 -15.07 -7.63
N ALA A 185 -14.32 -16.10 -6.81
CA ALA A 185 -13.39 -17.18 -7.07
C ALA A 185 -14.03 -18.46 -7.62
N VAL A 186 -15.35 -18.43 -7.86
CA VAL A 186 -16.09 -19.58 -8.35
C VAL A 186 -15.91 -19.80 -9.86
N PRO A 187 -15.92 -21.05 -10.35
CA PRO A 187 -15.79 -21.38 -11.77
C PRO A 187 -17.09 -21.09 -12.56
N ASN A 188 -17.69 -19.92 -12.37
CA ASN A 188 -18.94 -19.52 -13.02
C ASN A 188 -18.94 -18.01 -13.31
N LYS A 189 -18.79 -17.66 -14.60
CA LYS A 189 -18.70 -16.28 -15.06
C LYS A 189 -19.90 -15.43 -14.63
N ASP A 190 -21.13 -15.95 -14.76
CA ASP A 190 -22.34 -15.19 -14.43
C ASP A 190 -22.43 -14.86 -12.93
N LYS A 191 -22.08 -15.82 -12.06
CA LYS A 191 -22.01 -15.61 -10.61
C LYS A 191 -20.94 -14.59 -10.25
N VAL A 192 -19.76 -14.70 -10.83
CA VAL A 192 -18.65 -13.76 -10.60
C VAL A 192 -19.04 -12.36 -11.07
N ASN A 193 -19.58 -12.21 -12.28
CA ASN A 193 -20.01 -10.92 -12.81
C ASN A 193 -21.08 -10.28 -11.92
N LYS A 194 -22.05 -11.06 -11.42
CA LYS A 194 -23.06 -10.56 -10.49
C LYS A 194 -22.46 -10.11 -9.16
N ALA A 195 -21.52 -10.88 -8.60
CA ALA A 195 -20.83 -10.54 -7.35
C ALA A 195 -19.95 -9.29 -7.52
N TYR A 196 -19.16 -9.22 -8.59
CA TYR A 196 -18.31 -8.08 -8.91
C TYR A 196 -19.14 -6.80 -9.10
N ASN A 197 -20.20 -6.87 -9.92
CA ASN A 197 -21.08 -5.72 -10.17
C ASN A 197 -21.75 -5.18 -8.89
N LYS A 198 -22.00 -6.04 -7.90
CA LYS A 198 -22.50 -5.60 -6.59
C LYS A 198 -21.44 -4.79 -5.83
N LEU A 199 -20.20 -5.27 -5.80
CA LEU A 199 -19.09 -4.62 -5.10
C LEU A 199 -18.65 -3.32 -5.78
N ASP A 200 -18.67 -3.28 -7.11
CA ASP A 200 -18.29 -2.11 -7.91
C ASP A 200 -19.28 -0.93 -7.74
N LYS A 201 -20.57 -1.26 -7.69
CA LYS A 201 -21.67 -0.29 -7.48
C LYS A 201 -21.84 0.11 -6.01
N ASP A 202 -21.16 -0.55 -5.08
CA ASP A 202 -21.21 -0.22 -3.67
C ASP A 202 -20.63 1.19 -3.44
N GLU A 203 -21.38 2.06 -2.76
CA GLU A 203 -20.96 3.43 -2.46
C GLU A 203 -19.77 3.47 -1.50
N ASP A 204 -19.61 2.43 -0.69
CA ASP A 204 -18.51 2.31 0.25
C ASP A 204 -17.21 1.83 -0.39
N LYS A 205 -17.21 1.50 -1.69
CA LYS A 205 -16.02 1.11 -2.47
C LYS A 205 -15.16 0.05 -1.74
N PRO A 206 -15.70 -1.13 -1.44
CA PRO A 206 -14.97 -2.18 -0.73
C PRO A 206 -13.83 -2.78 -1.57
N LEU A 207 -13.90 -2.66 -2.89
CA LEU A 207 -12.85 -3.06 -3.82
C LEU A 207 -11.63 -2.12 -3.82
N LEU A 208 -11.73 -0.92 -3.24
CA LEU A 208 -10.62 0.04 -3.23
C LEU A 208 -9.62 -0.34 -2.13
N ASN A 209 -8.37 -0.57 -2.51
CA ASN A 209 -7.29 -0.67 -1.53
C ASN A 209 -6.81 0.74 -1.14
N ARG A 210 -7.47 1.31 -0.12
CA ARG A 210 -7.19 2.66 0.40
C ARG A 210 -5.76 2.85 0.92
N ALA A 211 -5.04 1.77 1.20
CA ALA A 211 -3.67 1.83 1.69
C ALA A 211 -2.66 2.24 0.61
N ILE A 212 -2.93 1.93 -0.66
CA ILE A 212 -1.99 2.13 -1.77
C ILE A 212 -2.63 2.70 -3.04
N GLU A 213 -3.92 2.51 -3.30
CA GLU A 213 -4.59 2.95 -4.54
C GLU A 213 -5.16 4.38 -4.44
N ARG A 214 -5.15 4.99 -3.23
CA ARG A 214 -5.72 6.31 -2.98
C ARG A 214 -4.77 7.19 -2.18
N THR A 215 -4.72 8.46 -2.57
CA THR A 215 -4.02 9.52 -1.83
C THR A 215 -5.01 10.38 -1.06
N TYR A 216 -4.55 10.97 0.03
CA TYR A 216 -5.30 11.89 0.88
C TYR A 216 -4.40 13.04 1.33
N PRO A 217 -4.97 14.21 1.67
CA PRO A 217 -4.18 15.24 2.33
C PRO A 217 -3.66 14.71 3.68
N PRO A 218 -2.35 14.76 3.96
CA PRO A 218 -1.77 14.24 5.20
C PRO A 218 -2.07 15.12 6.43
N GLY A 219 -2.34 16.41 6.21
CA GLY A 219 -2.47 17.39 7.29
C GLY A 219 -1.22 17.41 8.18
N SER A 220 -1.43 17.57 9.49
CA SER A 220 -0.33 17.78 10.44
C SER A 220 0.67 16.62 10.58
N THR A 221 0.46 15.46 9.97
CA THR A 221 1.54 14.45 9.88
C THR A 221 2.67 14.89 8.95
N PHE A 222 2.38 15.71 7.92
CA PHE A 222 3.39 16.24 7.01
C PHE A 222 4.33 17.27 7.67
N LYS A 223 3.93 17.87 8.79
CA LYS A 223 4.79 18.73 9.60
C LYS A 223 6.10 18.04 10.02
N VAL A 224 6.08 16.71 10.12
CA VAL A 224 7.28 15.91 10.38
C VAL A 224 8.28 16.02 9.22
N VAL A 225 7.81 16.01 7.96
CA VAL A 225 8.66 16.22 6.77
C VAL A 225 9.16 17.66 6.70
N THR A 226 8.31 18.64 7.00
CA THR A 226 8.71 20.06 7.08
C THR A 226 9.80 20.27 8.15
N LEU A 227 9.66 19.65 9.31
CA LEU A 227 10.66 19.73 10.39
C LEU A 227 11.95 19.01 10.05
N ALA A 228 11.86 17.86 9.38
CA ALA A 228 13.03 17.16 8.86
C ALA A 228 13.83 18.05 7.92
N ALA A 229 13.17 18.72 6.97
CA ALA A 229 13.82 19.66 6.04
C ALA A 229 14.51 20.82 6.77
N LEU A 230 13.89 21.35 7.83
CA LEU A 230 14.47 22.42 8.65
C LEU A 230 15.74 21.96 9.36
N LEU A 231 15.69 20.81 10.04
CA LEU A 231 16.82 20.28 10.80
C LEU A 231 17.99 19.85 9.91
N GLU A 232 17.71 19.37 8.70
CA GLU A 232 18.76 19.06 7.71
C GLU A 232 19.39 20.32 7.09
N LYS A 233 18.63 21.42 7.00
CA LYS A 233 19.16 22.70 6.52
C LYS A 233 19.98 23.43 7.60
N ASP A 234 19.66 23.22 8.88
CA ASP A 234 20.34 23.81 10.03
C ASP A 234 20.44 22.80 11.18
N ASP A 235 21.57 22.11 11.24
CA ASP A 235 21.87 21.06 12.21
C ASP A 235 22.10 21.58 13.63
N SER A 236 22.27 22.90 13.80
CA SER A 236 22.36 23.55 15.11
C SER A 236 21.01 23.59 15.84
N LEU A 237 19.91 23.40 15.11
CA LEU A 237 18.58 23.37 15.67
C LEU A 237 18.29 22.01 16.34
N GLY A 238 17.46 22.05 17.38
CA GLY A 238 17.03 20.88 18.12
C GLY A 238 15.73 21.13 18.89
N PRO A 239 15.30 20.17 19.73
CA PRO A 239 14.00 20.22 20.41
C PRO A 239 13.72 21.52 21.17
N GLU A 240 14.74 22.12 21.79
CA GLU A 240 14.63 23.35 22.59
C GLU A 240 14.85 24.65 21.80
N SER A 241 15.18 24.56 20.51
CA SER A 241 15.39 25.75 19.67
C SER A 241 14.10 26.56 19.53
N GLN A 242 14.20 27.86 19.72
CA GLN A 242 13.07 28.79 19.72
C GLN A 242 12.73 29.29 18.32
N VAL A 243 11.48 29.14 17.92
CA VAL A 243 10.95 29.57 16.62
C VAL A 243 9.80 30.54 16.78
N ASP A 244 9.58 31.36 15.76
CA ASP A 244 8.45 32.28 15.73
C ASP A 244 7.15 31.49 15.62
N ALA A 245 6.23 31.76 16.54
CA ALA A 245 4.95 31.08 16.66
C ALA A 245 3.84 32.12 16.84
N PRO A 246 3.59 32.97 15.84
CA PRO A 246 2.55 33.99 15.95
C PRO A 246 1.19 33.33 16.12
N GLN A 247 0.24 34.02 16.75
CA GLN A 247 -1.11 33.49 16.97
C GLN A 247 -1.85 33.23 15.66
N VAL A 248 -1.62 34.15 14.72
CA VAL A 248 -2.15 34.15 13.36
C VAL A 248 -0.98 34.50 12.45
N LEU A 249 -0.87 33.80 11.33
CA LEU A 249 0.14 34.06 10.31
C LEU A 249 -0.53 34.70 9.08
N ASP A 250 -0.14 35.93 8.75
CA ASP A 250 -0.58 36.59 7.53
C ASP A 250 0.05 35.87 6.31
N LEU A 251 -0.78 35.46 5.35
CA LEU A 251 -0.30 34.81 4.14
C LEU A 251 0.01 35.86 3.06
N PRO A 252 1.21 35.80 2.45
CA PRO A 252 1.63 36.80 1.47
C PRO A 252 0.73 36.78 0.23
N ASN A 253 0.44 37.97 -0.31
CA ASN A 253 -0.37 38.14 -1.53
C ASN A 253 -1.82 37.63 -1.42
N THR A 254 -2.36 37.51 -0.20
CA THR A 254 -3.77 37.16 0.02
C THR A 254 -4.40 38.03 1.12
N THR A 255 -5.72 38.03 1.22
CA THR A 255 -6.45 38.60 2.37
C THR A 255 -6.78 37.54 3.43
N HIS A 256 -6.31 36.31 3.24
CA HIS A 256 -6.52 35.20 4.16
C HIS A 256 -5.35 35.08 5.12
N ASP A 257 -5.66 34.76 6.36
CA ASP A 257 -4.70 34.41 7.38
C ASP A 257 -4.72 32.90 7.67
N LEU A 258 -3.69 32.42 8.36
CA LEU A 258 -3.62 31.05 8.84
C LEU A 258 -3.59 31.05 10.38
N PRO A 259 -4.67 30.63 11.05
CA PRO A 259 -4.68 30.48 12.49
C PRO A 259 -4.13 29.12 12.93
N ASN A 260 -3.77 29.02 14.21
CA ASN A 260 -3.63 27.72 14.87
C ASN A 260 -5.00 27.04 15.04
N TYR A 261 -4.98 25.73 15.27
CA TYR A 261 -6.19 24.94 15.47
C TYR A 261 -7.07 25.56 16.57
N ALA A 262 -8.38 25.66 16.31
CA ALA A 262 -9.36 26.28 17.20
C ALA A 262 -9.02 27.71 17.69
N GLY A 263 -8.11 28.43 17.01
CA GLY A 263 -7.64 29.75 17.43
C GLY A 263 -6.75 29.73 18.68
N GLU A 264 -6.20 28.57 19.03
CA GLU A 264 -5.35 28.41 20.21
C GLU A 264 -4.00 29.11 20.06
N SER A 265 -3.37 29.40 21.20
CA SER A 265 -2.04 29.98 21.22
C SER A 265 -0.94 28.95 21.16
N CYS A 266 0.03 29.18 20.27
CA CYS A 266 1.29 28.43 20.26
C CYS A 266 2.33 29.18 21.10
N GLY A 267 2.21 29.05 22.42
CA GLY A 267 3.04 29.80 23.36
C GLY A 267 2.74 31.30 23.31
N THR A 268 3.73 32.12 23.64
CA THR A 268 3.60 33.59 23.77
C THR A 268 4.18 34.34 22.56
N GLY A 269 3.96 33.83 21.35
CA GLY A 269 4.50 34.38 20.10
C GLY A 269 5.82 33.72 19.65
N ARG A 270 6.44 32.94 20.54
CA ARG A 270 7.53 32.01 20.26
C ARG A 270 7.28 30.69 20.97
N ALA A 271 7.82 29.62 20.41
CA ALA A 271 7.75 28.28 20.98
C ALA A 271 9.04 27.50 20.69
N THR A 272 9.34 26.49 21.51
CA THR A 272 10.36 25.51 21.14
C THR A 272 9.87 24.63 19.99
N LEU A 273 10.78 24.06 19.20
CA LEU A 273 10.42 23.09 18.15
C LEU A 273 9.64 21.91 18.71
N SER A 274 10.03 21.39 19.88
CA SER A 274 9.32 20.31 20.57
C SER A 274 7.89 20.72 20.90
N PHE A 275 7.70 21.88 21.55
CA PHE A 275 6.37 22.36 21.93
C PHE A 275 5.47 22.61 20.71
N ALA A 276 6.03 23.19 19.64
CA ALA A 276 5.30 23.42 18.41
C ALA A 276 4.82 22.11 17.77
N LEU A 277 5.64 21.04 17.80
CA LEU A 277 5.25 19.73 17.31
C LEU A 277 4.24 19.03 18.23
N GLU A 278 4.45 19.10 19.56
CA GLU A 278 3.61 18.54 20.63
C GLU A 278 2.17 19.03 20.55
N LEU A 279 1.98 20.35 20.45
CA LEU A 279 0.67 21.00 20.27
C LEU A 279 0.25 21.10 18.81
N SER A 280 1.10 20.64 17.89
CA SER A 280 0.80 20.61 16.46
C SER A 280 0.42 22.00 15.90
N CYS A 281 1.12 23.06 16.33
CA CYS A 281 0.84 24.42 15.91
C CYS A 281 0.93 24.58 14.39
N ASN A 282 0.07 25.38 13.76
CA ASN A 282 0.09 25.59 12.31
C ASN A 282 1.07 26.69 11.92
N THR A 283 1.00 27.82 12.63
CA THR A 283 1.72 29.04 12.28
C THR A 283 3.24 28.88 12.21
N PRO A 284 3.95 28.26 13.18
CA PRO A 284 5.40 28.05 13.05
C PRO A 284 5.75 27.18 11.85
N PHE A 285 5.00 26.09 11.59
CA PHE A 285 5.31 25.18 10.48
C PHE A 285 5.04 25.76 9.11
N ALA A 286 3.98 26.56 8.97
CA ALA A 286 3.70 27.29 7.75
C ALA A 286 4.80 28.33 7.46
N LYS A 287 5.24 29.05 8.49
CA LYS A 287 6.37 29.98 8.38
C LYS A 287 7.67 29.27 8.01
N MET A 288 8.05 28.19 8.71
CA MET A 288 9.22 27.37 8.38
C MET A 288 9.17 26.91 6.93
N GLY A 289 8.00 26.47 6.48
CA GLY A 289 7.76 26.04 5.12
C GLY A 289 8.08 27.10 4.07
N MET A 290 7.59 28.32 4.27
CA MET A 290 7.91 29.47 3.42
C MET A 290 9.40 29.82 3.46
N ASP A 291 10.00 29.84 4.64
CA ASP A 291 11.43 30.15 4.83
C ASP A 291 12.37 29.07 4.21
N LEU A 292 11.89 27.82 4.14
CA LEU A 292 12.59 26.72 3.47
C LEU A 292 12.51 26.83 1.95
N GLY A 293 11.33 27.17 1.43
CA GLY A 293 11.03 27.19 0.00
C GLY A 293 10.54 25.84 -0.55
N TYR A 294 9.81 25.90 -1.67
CA TYR A 294 9.17 24.72 -2.28
C TYR A 294 10.18 23.64 -2.68
N ASP A 295 11.30 24.02 -3.28
CA ASP A 295 12.26 23.05 -3.82
C ASP A 295 12.91 22.24 -2.68
N THR A 296 13.26 22.87 -1.57
CA THR A 296 13.78 22.18 -0.37
C THR A 296 12.76 21.21 0.23
N LEU A 297 11.49 21.60 0.33
CA LEU A 297 10.44 20.68 0.81
C LEU A 297 10.16 19.54 -0.15
N LYS A 298 10.20 19.80 -1.46
CA LYS A 298 10.05 18.77 -2.49
C LYS A 298 11.17 17.74 -2.37
N ASP A 299 12.41 18.20 -2.33
CA ASP A 299 13.58 17.32 -2.24
C ASP A 299 13.56 16.49 -0.95
N GLN A 300 13.20 17.10 0.19
CA GLN A 300 13.05 16.36 1.44
C GLN A 300 11.94 15.31 1.37
N ALA A 301 10.79 15.64 0.76
CA ALA A 301 9.70 14.68 0.58
C ALA A 301 10.12 13.51 -0.33
N GLU A 302 10.86 13.77 -1.41
CA GLU A 302 11.38 12.75 -2.32
C GLU A 302 12.31 11.77 -1.60
N LYS A 303 13.17 12.25 -0.69
CA LYS A 303 14.00 11.35 0.12
C LYS A 303 13.19 10.48 1.09
N PHE A 304 11.95 10.84 1.42
CA PHE A 304 11.01 9.96 2.14
C PHE A 304 10.18 9.04 1.22
N GLY A 305 10.46 9.05 -0.09
CA GLY A 305 9.75 8.25 -1.09
C GLY A 305 8.46 8.89 -1.62
N ILE A 306 8.33 10.22 -1.55
CA ILE A 306 7.14 10.97 -1.97
C ILE A 306 7.47 11.81 -3.22
N GLY A 307 6.71 11.69 -4.30
CA GLY A 307 6.85 12.53 -5.51
C GLY A 307 7.96 12.12 -6.49
N GLY A 308 8.73 11.06 -6.17
CA GLY A 308 9.76 10.49 -7.04
C GLY A 308 9.27 9.35 -7.93
N GLU A 309 10.15 8.38 -8.20
CA GLU A 309 9.86 7.21 -9.04
C GLU A 309 8.62 6.43 -8.54
N PRO A 310 7.79 5.89 -9.46
CA PRO A 310 6.62 5.10 -9.09
C PRO A 310 6.99 3.92 -8.19
N LEU A 311 6.38 3.87 -7.00
CA LEU A 311 6.59 2.78 -6.05
C LEU A 311 5.74 1.56 -6.41
N SER A 312 6.31 0.37 -6.25
CA SER A 312 5.62 -0.91 -6.39
C SER A 312 6.03 -1.86 -5.28
N ILE A 313 5.06 -2.57 -4.71
CA ILE A 313 5.23 -3.58 -3.65
C ILE A 313 4.70 -4.93 -4.12
N PRO A 314 5.25 -5.43 -5.22
CA PRO A 314 4.56 -5.99 -6.40
C PRO A 314 3.22 -5.38 -6.86
N LEU A 315 2.50 -4.68 -5.97
CA LEU A 315 1.28 -3.95 -6.28
C LEU A 315 1.60 -2.50 -6.64
N PRO A 316 0.97 -1.92 -7.68
CA PRO A 316 1.17 -0.52 -8.02
C PRO A 316 0.68 0.39 -6.88
N VAL A 317 1.51 1.35 -6.49
CA VAL A 317 1.17 2.35 -5.48
C VAL A 317 0.84 3.66 -6.19
N ALA A 318 -0.27 4.30 -5.80
CA ALA A 318 -0.64 5.62 -6.29
C ALA A 318 0.45 6.65 -5.94
N GLY A 319 0.77 7.53 -6.88
CA GLY A 319 1.80 8.55 -6.69
C GLY A 319 1.37 9.60 -5.66
N SER A 320 2.11 9.68 -4.55
CA SER A 320 2.02 10.81 -3.61
C SER A 320 2.87 11.99 -4.09
N GLY A 321 2.57 13.20 -3.61
CA GLY A 321 3.33 14.40 -3.92
C GLY A 321 2.86 15.62 -3.14
N ILE A 322 3.70 16.65 -3.11
CA ILE A 322 3.39 17.92 -2.43
C ILE A 322 2.65 18.92 -3.33
N GLY A 323 2.21 18.47 -4.52
CA GLY A 323 1.62 19.31 -5.57
C GLY A 323 2.67 20.07 -6.37
N ARG A 324 2.21 20.84 -7.38
CA ARG A 324 3.07 21.71 -8.19
C ARG A 324 3.55 22.93 -7.39
N LYS A 325 4.66 23.54 -7.83
CA LYS A 325 5.12 24.84 -7.30
C LYS A 325 4.08 25.92 -7.57
N GLU A 326 3.66 26.61 -6.51
CA GLU A 326 2.73 27.74 -6.54
C GLU A 326 3.39 28.94 -5.81
N ASP A 327 2.60 29.82 -5.18
CA ASP A 327 3.09 30.95 -4.40
C ASP A 327 3.39 30.57 -2.93
N ASP A 328 3.95 31.52 -2.17
CA ASP A 328 4.34 31.31 -0.77
C ASP A 328 3.13 31.04 0.14
N ALA A 329 1.95 31.62 -0.16
CA ALA A 329 0.73 31.32 0.59
C ALA A 329 0.30 29.85 0.40
N ALA A 330 0.34 29.35 -0.83
CA ALA A 330 0.10 27.94 -1.11
C ALA A 330 1.18 27.05 -0.48
N LEU A 331 2.45 27.47 -0.48
CA LEU A 331 3.55 26.76 0.16
C LEU A 331 3.32 26.63 1.67
N ALA A 332 2.92 27.71 2.35
CA ALA A 332 2.60 27.69 3.78
C ALA A 332 1.54 26.62 4.12
N MET A 333 0.51 26.49 3.29
CA MET A 333 -0.53 25.45 3.42
C MET A 333 0.02 24.05 3.11
N THR A 334 0.84 23.91 2.06
CA THR A 334 1.50 22.64 1.72
C THR A 334 2.37 22.13 2.87
N SER A 335 3.10 23.01 3.56
CA SER A 335 4.01 22.68 4.67
C SER A 335 3.31 22.18 5.93
N ILE A 336 2.00 22.42 6.06
CA ILE A 336 1.16 21.83 7.11
C ILE A 336 0.31 20.66 6.60
N GLY A 337 0.58 20.17 5.38
CA GLY A 337 -0.07 19.01 4.78
C GLY A 337 -1.43 19.27 4.14
N GLN A 338 -1.72 20.52 3.78
CA GLN A 338 -2.96 20.95 3.12
C GLN A 338 -2.70 21.28 1.63
N ARG A 339 -3.66 21.97 0.98
CA ARG A 339 -3.59 22.39 -0.42
C ARG A 339 -3.52 21.17 -1.37
N ASN A 340 -2.44 21.06 -2.14
CA ASN A 340 -2.25 20.00 -3.15
C ASN A 340 -1.39 18.84 -2.62
N ASN A 341 -1.08 18.84 -1.33
CA ASN A 341 -0.35 17.77 -0.68
C ASN A 341 -1.22 16.51 -0.61
N GLN A 342 -0.74 15.40 -1.18
CA GLN A 342 -1.50 14.16 -1.34
C GLN A 342 -0.60 12.96 -1.06
N MET A 343 -1.00 12.11 -0.10
CA MET A 343 -0.19 10.99 0.40
C MET A 343 -0.99 9.69 0.47
N THR A 344 -0.37 8.57 0.10
CA THR A 344 -0.88 7.23 0.43
C THR A 344 -0.55 6.89 1.89
N PRO A 345 -1.36 6.05 2.55
CA PRO A 345 -1.00 5.51 3.87
C PRO A 345 0.35 4.78 3.89
N LEU A 346 0.69 4.05 2.83
CA LEU A 346 2.00 3.41 2.71
C LEU A 346 3.16 4.42 2.79
N GLN A 347 3.10 5.52 2.03
CA GLN A 347 4.19 6.50 2.02
C GLN A 347 4.26 7.30 3.34
N MET A 348 3.13 7.52 4.03
CA MET A 348 3.17 8.07 5.38
C MET A 348 3.75 7.08 6.42
N ALA A 349 3.56 5.77 6.23
CA ALA A 349 4.23 4.77 7.05
C ALA A 349 5.75 4.75 6.79
N MET A 350 6.18 4.98 5.54
CA MET A 350 7.59 5.14 5.18
C MET A 350 8.24 6.34 5.86
N VAL A 351 7.54 7.48 5.99
CA VAL A 351 8.03 8.64 6.77
C VAL A 351 8.32 8.25 8.22
N ALA A 352 7.37 7.58 8.89
CA ALA A 352 7.57 7.12 10.26
C ALA A 352 8.68 6.06 10.35
N ALA A 353 8.74 5.13 9.40
CA ALA A 353 9.76 4.09 9.34
C ALA A 353 11.17 4.67 9.15
N GLY A 354 11.35 5.66 8.27
CA GLY A 354 12.64 6.31 8.06
C GLY A 354 13.17 6.99 9.32
N ILE A 355 12.31 7.73 10.03
CA ILE A 355 12.68 8.39 11.30
C ILE A 355 13.01 7.34 12.38
N ALA A 356 12.22 6.27 12.44
CA ALA A 356 12.46 5.15 13.34
C ALA A 356 13.78 4.42 13.03
N ASN A 357 14.17 4.35 11.76
CA ASN A 357 15.35 3.66 11.28
C ASN A 357 16.55 4.61 11.08
N ASN A 358 16.78 5.51 12.03
CA ASN A 358 17.92 6.43 12.05
C ASN A 358 18.07 7.28 10.76
N GLY A 359 16.97 7.58 10.08
CA GLY A 359 16.95 8.40 8.86
C GLY A 359 16.97 7.61 7.56
N VAL A 360 17.26 6.30 7.59
CA VAL A 360 17.27 5.45 6.39
C VAL A 360 15.88 4.92 6.09
N VAL A 361 15.35 5.22 4.91
CA VAL A 361 14.08 4.70 4.42
C VAL A 361 14.36 3.42 3.63
N MET A 362 13.83 2.30 4.11
CA MET A 362 13.92 1.02 3.39
C MET A 362 12.89 0.96 2.27
N LYS A 363 13.23 0.28 1.17
CA LYS A 363 12.28 -0.01 0.11
C LYS A 363 11.23 -0.99 0.64
N PRO A 364 9.93 -0.61 0.68
CA PRO A 364 8.92 -1.50 1.23
C PRO A 364 8.71 -2.72 0.32
N TYR A 365 8.41 -3.87 0.91
CA TYR A 365 8.17 -5.10 0.17
C TYR A 365 7.10 -5.98 0.84
N LEU A 366 6.38 -6.74 0.02
CA LEU A 366 5.32 -7.67 0.46
C LEU A 366 5.70 -9.15 0.32
N VAL A 367 6.49 -9.51 -0.68
CA VAL A 367 6.88 -10.90 -0.93
C VAL A 367 8.14 -11.20 -0.13
N ASN A 368 8.02 -12.10 0.84
CA ASN A 368 9.12 -12.55 1.69
C ASN A 368 9.94 -13.66 1.02
N LYS A 369 9.24 -14.62 0.40
CA LYS A 369 9.86 -15.80 -0.22
C LYS A 369 8.97 -16.40 -1.29
N ILE A 370 9.60 -16.92 -2.34
CA ILE A 370 8.98 -17.81 -3.31
C ILE A 370 9.47 -19.24 -3.07
N ALA A 371 8.54 -20.17 -2.95
CA ALA A 371 8.83 -21.59 -2.81
C ALA A 371 8.19 -22.40 -3.93
N ASP A 372 8.77 -23.53 -4.28
CA ASP A 372 8.14 -24.50 -5.16
C ASP A 372 6.92 -25.18 -4.50
N ALA A 373 6.27 -26.08 -5.23
CA ALA A 373 5.10 -26.80 -4.74
C ALA A 373 5.42 -27.79 -3.60
N GLU A 374 6.68 -28.22 -3.48
CA GLU A 374 7.19 -29.11 -2.44
C GLU A 374 7.73 -28.35 -1.21
N GLY A 375 7.82 -27.02 -1.27
CA GLY A 375 8.33 -26.15 -0.21
C GLY A 375 9.82 -25.80 -0.31
N GLY A 376 10.51 -26.25 -1.37
CA GLY A 376 11.87 -25.84 -1.67
C GLY A 376 11.94 -24.36 -2.06
N GLU A 377 12.90 -23.63 -1.47
CA GLU A 377 13.08 -22.20 -1.76
C GLU A 377 13.55 -21.98 -3.20
N ILE A 378 12.91 -21.02 -3.87
CA ILE A 378 13.28 -20.56 -5.22
C ILE A 378 13.96 -19.20 -5.13
N ASP A 379 13.36 -18.30 -4.36
CA ASP A 379 13.81 -16.92 -4.19
C ASP A 379 13.41 -16.42 -2.79
N SER A 380 14.16 -15.48 -2.24
CA SER A 380 13.89 -14.84 -0.96
C SER A 380 14.17 -13.35 -1.02
N ALA A 381 13.46 -12.60 -0.19
CA ALA A 381 13.58 -11.15 -0.16
C ALA A 381 14.99 -10.72 0.27
N ASP A 382 15.52 -9.74 -0.44
CA ASP A 382 16.75 -9.03 -0.10
C ASP A 382 16.41 -7.56 0.21
N PRO A 383 16.20 -7.21 1.50
CA PRO A 383 15.86 -5.85 1.92
C PRO A 383 16.91 -4.84 1.44
N THR A 384 16.46 -3.78 0.77
CA THR A 384 17.33 -2.74 0.23
C THR A 384 16.90 -1.36 0.71
N GLU A 385 17.89 -0.47 0.86
CA GLU A 385 17.65 0.92 1.16
C GLU A 385 17.03 1.62 -0.05
N LEU A 386 16.00 2.43 0.17
CA LEU A 386 15.45 3.34 -0.84
C LEU A 386 16.28 4.63 -0.89
N SER A 387 16.56 5.19 0.28
CA SER A 387 17.21 6.49 0.46
C SER A 387 17.62 6.72 1.91
N GLU A 388 18.57 7.63 2.10
CA GLU A 388 18.79 8.31 3.38
C GLU A 388 17.96 9.61 3.38
N ALA A 389 16.90 9.64 4.18
CA ALA A 389 15.99 10.78 4.24
C ALA A 389 16.55 11.94 5.05
N VAL A 390 17.15 11.62 6.19
CA VAL A 390 17.76 12.58 7.11
C VAL A 390 18.99 11.94 7.73
N SER A 391 19.88 12.76 8.28
CA SER A 391 20.98 12.25 9.11
C SER A 391 20.47 11.53 10.38
N GLU A 392 21.31 10.67 10.96
CA GLU A 392 21.01 9.99 12.22
C GLU A 392 20.71 10.96 13.37
N ASP A 393 21.41 12.11 13.42
CA ASP A 393 21.18 13.13 14.44
C ASP A 393 19.81 13.81 14.28
N THR A 394 19.43 14.17 13.04
CA THR A 394 18.08 14.68 12.75
C THR A 394 17.02 13.63 13.09
N ALA A 395 17.22 12.36 12.73
CA ALA A 395 16.30 11.29 13.07
C ALA A 395 16.14 11.14 14.60
N ARG A 396 17.24 11.20 15.36
CA ARG A 396 17.22 11.19 16.84
C ARG A 396 16.41 12.36 17.40
N LYS A 397 16.65 13.59 16.94
CA LYS A 397 15.90 14.80 17.36
C LYS A 397 14.40 14.68 17.03
N LEU A 398 14.07 14.18 15.83
CA LEU A 398 12.68 13.94 15.43
C LEU A 398 12.01 12.87 16.28
N ARG A 399 12.70 11.75 16.57
CA ARG A 399 12.17 10.69 17.44
C ARG A 399 11.85 11.23 18.83
N GLU A 400 12.75 11.99 19.44
CA GLU A 400 12.54 12.62 20.75
C GLU A 400 11.29 13.51 20.76
N MET A 401 11.15 14.40 19.76
CA MET A 401 9.98 15.26 19.66
C MET A 401 8.69 14.48 19.38
N MET A 402 8.74 13.43 18.56
CA MET A 402 7.59 12.56 18.30
C MET A 402 7.18 11.74 19.53
N VAL A 403 8.11 11.35 20.39
CA VAL A 403 7.80 10.75 21.70
C VAL A 403 7.10 11.78 22.59
N ASN A 404 7.58 13.03 22.63
CA ASN A 404 6.92 14.08 23.39
C ASN A 404 5.48 14.34 22.91
N VAL A 405 5.17 14.22 21.61
CA VAL A 405 3.79 14.33 21.10
C VAL A 405 2.87 13.29 21.72
N VAL A 406 3.35 12.07 21.99
CA VAL A 406 2.58 11.02 22.66
C VAL A 406 2.58 11.23 24.18
N GLU A 407 3.71 11.61 24.77
CA GLU A 407 3.82 11.74 26.22
C GLU A 407 3.12 12.97 26.80
N LYS A 408 3.18 14.08 26.09
CA LYS A 408 2.77 15.41 26.58
C LYS A 408 1.77 16.10 25.66
N GLY A 409 1.66 15.67 24.40
CA GLY A 409 0.93 16.38 23.36
C GLY A 409 -0.36 15.69 22.89
N THR A 410 -0.68 15.93 21.63
CA THR A 410 -1.97 15.55 21.01
C THR A 410 -2.19 14.04 20.82
N ALA A 411 -1.17 13.19 21.05
CA ALA A 411 -1.23 11.76 20.77
C ALA A 411 -1.29 10.88 22.04
N GLY A 412 -1.68 11.42 23.19
CA GLY A 412 -1.71 10.69 24.48
C GLY A 412 -2.47 9.37 24.48
N ALA A 413 -3.46 9.18 23.60
CA ALA A 413 -4.19 7.93 23.48
C ALA A 413 -3.38 6.77 22.86
N ALA A 414 -2.21 7.04 22.27
CA ALA A 414 -1.30 6.04 21.73
C ALA A 414 -0.35 5.42 22.78
N LYS A 415 -0.34 5.91 24.03
CA LYS A 415 0.57 5.42 25.07
C LYS A 415 0.39 3.92 25.33
N ILE A 416 1.50 3.20 25.35
CA ILE A 416 1.58 1.79 25.73
C ILE A 416 2.37 1.69 27.05
N PRO A 417 1.81 1.11 28.12
CA PRO A 417 2.53 0.98 29.38
C PRO A 417 3.88 0.27 29.21
N GLY A 418 4.96 0.92 29.67
CA GLY A 418 6.32 0.36 29.60
C GLY A 418 7.00 0.43 28.22
N VAL A 419 6.36 1.05 27.21
CA VAL A 419 6.92 1.19 25.86
C VAL A 419 6.88 2.66 25.45
N SER A 420 8.04 3.19 25.08
CA SER A 420 8.15 4.53 24.50
C SER A 420 7.59 4.52 23.07
N VAL A 421 6.60 5.37 22.79
CA VAL A 421 5.93 5.44 21.49
C VAL A 421 6.19 6.81 20.89
N GLY A 422 6.77 6.85 19.70
CA GLY A 422 6.83 8.07 18.90
C GLY A 422 5.60 8.18 18.00
N GLY A 423 5.03 9.38 17.86
CA GLY A 423 3.92 9.55 16.92
C GLY A 423 3.60 11.00 16.55
N LYS A 424 2.74 11.15 15.55
CA LYS A 424 2.16 12.43 15.15
C LYS A 424 0.74 12.24 14.67
N THR A 425 -0.18 13.02 15.24
CA THR A 425 -1.56 13.12 14.75
C THR A 425 -1.66 14.08 13.57
N GLY A 426 -2.59 13.80 12.67
CA GLY A 426 -3.01 14.69 11.61
C GLY A 426 -4.53 14.82 11.57
N THR A 427 -4.98 16.04 11.32
CA THR A 427 -6.37 16.34 10.97
C THR A 427 -6.28 17.10 9.66
N ALA A 428 -6.86 16.56 8.59
CA ALA A 428 -6.76 17.13 7.26
C ALA A 428 -8.15 17.48 6.73
N GLU A 429 -8.33 18.75 6.37
CA GLU A 429 -9.57 19.23 5.78
C GLU A 429 -9.67 18.71 4.35
N ASN A 430 -10.87 18.35 3.90
CA ASN A 430 -11.05 17.82 2.54
C ASN A 430 -12.09 18.56 1.71
N ALA A 431 -13.12 19.12 2.35
CA ALA A 431 -14.09 19.98 1.72
C ALA A 431 -14.77 20.86 2.77
N PRO A 432 -15.18 22.09 2.40
CA PRO A 432 -15.94 22.96 3.30
C PRO A 432 -17.17 22.25 3.88
N GLY A 433 -17.31 22.29 5.21
CA GLY A 433 -18.45 21.69 5.92
C GLY A 433 -18.47 20.15 5.95
N LYS A 434 -17.42 19.48 5.49
CA LYS A 434 -17.23 18.04 5.69
C LYS A 434 -16.31 17.80 6.88
N PRO A 435 -16.49 16.69 7.64
CA PRO A 435 -15.55 16.37 8.69
C PRO A 435 -14.14 16.16 8.09
N PRO A 436 -13.08 16.28 8.89
CA PRO A 436 -11.72 16.09 8.40
C PRO A 436 -11.34 14.61 8.33
N HIS A 437 -10.33 14.30 7.53
CA HIS A 437 -9.56 13.07 7.59
C HIS A 437 -8.76 13.02 8.90
N ALA A 438 -8.78 11.88 9.59
CA ALA A 438 -8.03 11.68 10.83
C ALA A 438 -6.84 10.75 10.56
N TRP A 439 -5.64 11.30 10.70
CA TRP A 439 -4.36 10.62 10.48
C TRP A 439 -3.63 10.35 11.79
N PHE A 440 -2.87 9.28 11.81
CA PHE A 440 -1.83 9.06 12.81
C PHE A 440 -0.66 8.30 12.18
N ILE A 441 0.54 8.80 12.38
CA ILE A 441 1.78 8.05 12.11
C ILE A 441 2.49 7.79 13.43
N SER A 442 3.08 6.61 13.59
CA SER A 442 3.77 6.23 14.83
C SER A 442 4.81 5.17 14.60
N PHE A 443 5.66 4.96 15.61
CA PHE A 443 6.55 3.82 15.70
C PHE A 443 6.79 3.44 17.16
N ALA A 444 7.13 2.18 17.40
CA ALA A 444 7.42 1.68 18.74
C ALA A 444 8.32 0.42 18.74
N PRO A 445 9.08 0.19 19.83
CA PRO A 445 9.47 1.18 20.84
C PRO A 445 10.35 2.28 20.21
N ALA A 446 10.43 3.49 20.77
CA ALA A 446 11.19 4.57 20.15
C ALA A 446 12.71 4.32 20.12
N GLU A 447 13.24 3.58 21.09
CA GLU A 447 14.66 3.33 21.29
C GLU A 447 15.20 2.21 20.38
N ASP A 448 14.39 1.18 20.12
CA ASP A 448 14.71 0.08 19.18
C ASP A 448 13.46 -0.28 18.37
N PRO A 449 13.06 0.58 17.40
CA PRO A 449 11.79 0.44 16.70
C PRO A 449 11.63 -0.89 15.99
N LYS A 450 10.54 -1.59 16.31
CA LYS A 450 10.14 -2.87 15.69
C LYS A 450 9.06 -2.68 14.64
N ILE A 451 8.24 -1.63 14.80
CA ILE A 451 7.15 -1.35 13.88
C ILE A 451 6.95 0.16 13.74
N ALA A 452 6.69 0.60 12.52
CA ALA A 452 6.15 1.91 12.18
C ALA A 452 4.77 1.73 11.54
N VAL A 453 3.82 2.61 11.87
CA VAL A 453 2.42 2.51 11.47
C VAL A 453 1.98 3.85 10.88
N ALA A 454 1.19 3.81 9.82
CA ALA A 454 0.35 4.93 9.41
C ALA A 454 -1.10 4.48 9.27
N LEU A 455 -2.01 5.28 9.81
CA LEU A 455 -3.44 5.04 9.80
C LEU A 455 -4.16 6.30 9.32
N ILE A 456 -5.09 6.11 8.40
CA ILE A 456 -6.07 7.10 7.98
C ILE A 456 -7.49 6.61 8.28
N VAL A 457 -8.31 7.51 8.82
CA VAL A 457 -9.76 7.38 8.88
C VAL A 457 -10.41 8.47 8.03
N GLU A 458 -11.29 8.06 7.12
CA GLU A 458 -11.95 8.96 6.17
C GLU A 458 -13.05 9.80 6.84
N SER A 459 -13.07 11.09 6.49
CA SER A 459 -13.94 12.15 6.99
C SER A 459 -15.40 11.76 7.28
N GLY A 460 -16.04 11.09 6.33
CA GLY A 460 -17.48 10.79 6.41
C GLY A 460 -17.86 9.83 7.54
N SER A 461 -16.89 9.19 8.17
CA SER A 461 -17.11 8.17 9.20
C SER A 461 -16.59 8.55 10.59
N ALA A 462 -15.86 9.65 10.69
CA ALA A 462 -15.11 9.97 11.90
C ALA A 462 -15.93 10.77 12.94
N GLY A 463 -17.00 11.44 12.52
CA GLY A 463 -17.80 12.37 13.34
C GLY A 463 -17.25 13.80 13.31
N GLY A 464 -18.04 14.79 13.77
CA GLY A 464 -17.66 16.22 13.74
C GLY A 464 -16.48 16.60 14.66
N GLU A 465 -16.18 15.76 15.66
CA GLU A 465 -15.07 15.95 16.61
C GLU A 465 -13.86 15.05 16.29
N ALA A 466 -13.80 14.49 15.08
CA ALA A 466 -12.75 13.56 14.69
C ALA A 466 -11.37 14.23 14.60
N THR A 467 -10.54 13.98 15.60
CA THR A 467 -9.10 14.25 15.52
C THR A 467 -8.34 12.94 15.34
N GLY A 468 -7.15 13.02 14.72
CA GLY A 468 -6.21 11.90 14.67
C GLY A 468 -5.91 11.29 16.04
N GLY A 469 -5.86 12.13 17.09
CA GLY A 469 -5.57 11.70 18.46
C GLY A 469 -6.66 10.83 19.08
N HIS A 470 -7.94 11.20 18.88
CA HIS A 470 -9.04 10.46 19.50
C HIS A 470 -9.48 9.25 18.68
N THR A 471 -9.37 9.32 17.34
CA THR A 471 -9.88 8.28 16.44
C THR A 471 -8.79 7.32 15.96
N ALA A 472 -7.65 7.83 15.50
CA ALA A 472 -6.65 7.00 14.83
C ALA A 472 -5.64 6.42 15.84
N ALA A 473 -5.19 7.21 16.81
CA ALA A 473 -4.16 6.79 17.76
C ALA A 473 -4.48 5.48 18.53
N PRO A 474 -5.71 5.24 19.04
CA PRO A 474 -6.07 3.99 19.71
C PRO A 474 -6.01 2.75 18.80
N ILE A 475 -6.41 2.90 17.53
CA ILE A 475 -6.37 1.80 16.55
C ILE A 475 -4.92 1.41 16.26
N ALA A 476 -4.05 2.41 16.01
CA ALA A 476 -2.63 2.16 15.79
C ALA A 476 -1.95 1.53 17.01
N LYS A 477 -2.33 1.95 18.23
CA LYS A 477 -1.87 1.35 19.48
C LYS A 477 -2.14 -0.16 19.52
N SER A 478 -3.37 -0.60 19.20
CA SER A 478 -3.70 -2.04 19.20
C SER A 478 -2.81 -2.87 18.26
N VAL A 479 -2.40 -2.28 17.13
CA VAL A 479 -1.47 -2.93 16.18
C VAL A 479 -0.06 -2.98 16.76
N MET A 480 0.43 -1.89 17.32
CA MET A 480 1.74 -1.87 17.97
C MET A 480 1.80 -2.87 19.14
N GLU A 481 0.77 -2.95 19.99
CA GLU A 481 0.67 -3.93 21.06
C GLU A 481 0.61 -5.38 20.54
N ALA A 482 0.01 -5.64 19.38
CA ALA A 482 0.02 -6.98 18.77
C ALA A 482 1.43 -7.40 18.34
N VAL A 483 2.20 -6.49 17.73
CA VAL A 483 3.57 -6.78 17.29
C VAL A 483 4.54 -6.91 18.48
N LEU A 484 4.39 -6.08 19.52
CA LEU A 484 5.33 -6.01 20.64
C LEU A 484 5.12 -7.06 21.75
N ARG A 485 4.00 -7.79 21.75
CA ARG A 485 3.74 -8.87 22.72
C ARG A 485 4.49 -10.16 22.41
N ARG A 486 5.27 -10.17 21.34
CA ARG A 486 6.11 -11.28 20.88
C ARG A 486 7.54 -11.06 21.31
#